data_AF-A0A9D4E9F5-F1
#
_entry.id   AF-A0A9D4E9F5-F1
#
_cell.length_a   1.000
_cell.length_b   1.000
_cell.length_c   1.000
_cell.angle_alpha   90.00
_cell.angle_beta   90.00
_cell.angle_gamma   90.00
#
_symmetry.space_group_name_H-M   'P 1'
#
loop_
_entity.id
_entity.type
_entity.pdbx_description
1 polymer ?
#
loop_
_entity_poly.entity_id
_entity_poly.type
_entity_poly.pdbx_seq_one_letter_code
_entity_poly.pdbx_strand_id
1 'polypeptide(L)'
;MLVLALFQEKERQKQEKRDSIEMRRKEAEERKQKLEQERVQKRQRKTERLEKKRQREEEAAERKRARVKAMAEEAAAAHFCANCGERGLVDDEERSVEWYECDGCECWYHGECLTQYGLIMAVTSLCYGDEWTCKRCNPW
;
A
#
# COMPACT_ATOMS: atom_id res chain seq x y z
N MET A 1 8.72 -23.37 87.19
CA MET A 1 7.99 -22.59 86.15
C MET A 1 8.91 -21.87 85.15
N LEU A 2 10.08 -21.34 85.55
CA LEU A 2 11.02 -20.63 84.65
C LEU A 2 11.50 -21.43 83.41
N VAL A 3 11.76 -22.74 83.54
CA VAL A 3 12.27 -23.57 82.42
C VAL A 3 11.25 -23.70 81.28
N LEU A 4 9.96 -23.80 81.60
CA LEU A 4 8.88 -23.88 80.60
C LEU A 4 8.74 -22.57 79.83
N ALA A 5 8.89 -21.43 80.50
CA ALA A 5 8.83 -20.11 79.86
C ALA A 5 9.99 -19.90 78.86
N LEU A 6 11.22 -20.31 79.22
CA LEU A 6 12.38 -20.24 78.32
C LEU A 6 12.22 -21.17 77.10
N PHE A 7 11.60 -22.34 77.29
CA PHE A 7 11.32 -23.26 76.19
C PHE A 7 10.29 -22.67 75.21
N GLN A 8 9.18 -22.10 75.73
CA GLN A 8 8.16 -21.43 74.90
C GLN A 8 8.73 -20.25 74.12
N GLU A 9 9.58 -19.42 74.75
CA GLU A 9 10.24 -18.28 74.11
C GLU A 9 11.15 -18.74 72.95
N LYS A 10 11.90 -19.83 73.14
CA LYS A 10 12.78 -20.39 72.11
C LYS A 10 11.99 -20.95 70.92
N GLU A 11 10.84 -21.57 71.15
CA GLU A 11 9.96 -22.03 70.08
C GLU A 11 9.29 -20.87 69.33
N ARG A 12 8.88 -19.81 70.03
CA ARG A 12 8.40 -18.58 69.39
C ARG A 12 9.45 -17.95 68.47
N GLN A 13 10.69 -17.82 68.95
CA GLN A 13 11.80 -17.28 68.14
C GLN A 13 12.14 -18.16 66.93
N LYS A 14 12.02 -19.49 67.05
CA LYS A 14 12.18 -20.39 65.90
C LYS A 14 11.07 -20.20 64.89
N GLN A 15 9.83 -20.04 65.35
CA GLN A 15 8.68 -19.81 64.47
C GLN A 15 8.82 -18.47 63.74
N GLU A 16 9.12 -17.38 64.45
CA GLU A 16 9.35 -16.06 63.85
C GLU A 16 10.47 -16.08 62.79
N LYS A 17 11.56 -16.84 63.03
CA LYS A 17 12.62 -17.01 62.02
C LYS A 17 12.15 -17.78 60.80
N ARG A 18 11.33 -18.81 60.97
CA ARG A 18 10.73 -19.57 59.85
C ARG A 18 9.82 -18.67 59.03
N ASP A 19 8.94 -17.92 59.70
CA ASP A 19 7.99 -17.02 59.06
C ASP A 19 8.73 -15.89 58.32
N SER A 20 9.81 -15.35 58.89
CA SER A 20 10.66 -14.35 58.24
C SER A 20 11.36 -14.88 56.98
N ILE A 21 11.85 -16.12 57.02
CA ILE A 21 12.46 -16.78 55.85
C ILE A 21 11.41 -17.04 54.78
N GLU A 22 10.22 -17.49 55.17
CA GLU A 22 9.11 -17.75 54.24
C GLU A 22 8.63 -16.46 53.55
N MET A 23 8.47 -15.37 54.31
CA MET A 23 8.15 -14.05 53.78
C MET A 23 9.17 -13.60 52.72
N ARG A 24 10.48 -13.68 53.03
CA ARG A 24 11.54 -13.33 52.07
C ARG A 24 11.52 -14.19 50.81
N ARG A 25 11.17 -15.49 50.94
CA ARG A 25 11.02 -16.39 49.79
C ARG A 25 9.83 -15.99 48.93
N LYS A 26 8.67 -15.67 49.52
CA LYS A 26 7.48 -15.18 48.81
C LYS A 26 7.77 -13.89 48.07
N GLU A 27 8.39 -12.91 48.73
CA GLU A 27 8.78 -11.64 48.09
C GLU A 27 9.77 -11.83 46.93
N ALA A 28 10.75 -12.73 47.09
CA ALA A 28 11.69 -13.05 46.02
C ALA A 28 11.01 -13.71 44.82
N GLU A 29 10.04 -14.59 45.06
CA GLU A 29 9.27 -15.26 44.01
C GLU A 29 8.35 -14.29 43.27
N GLU A 30 7.65 -13.41 43.99
CA GLU A 30 6.84 -12.35 43.38
C GLU A 30 7.68 -11.39 42.53
N ARG A 31 8.90 -11.04 42.99
CA ARG A 31 9.83 -10.22 42.19
C ARG A 31 10.25 -10.94 40.90
N LYS A 32 10.53 -12.24 40.96
CA LYS A 32 10.84 -13.03 39.76
C LYS A 32 9.66 -13.07 38.79
N GLN A 33 8.45 -13.32 39.29
CA GLN A 33 7.23 -13.34 38.48
C GLN A 33 6.97 -11.99 37.81
N LYS A 34 7.13 -10.87 38.53
CA LYS A 34 7.01 -9.52 37.96
C LYS A 34 8.03 -9.26 36.85
N LEU A 35 9.29 -9.63 37.08
CA LEU A 35 10.34 -9.50 36.06
C LEU A 35 10.07 -10.36 34.82
N GLU A 36 9.55 -11.57 35.01
CA GLU A 36 9.20 -12.46 33.90
C GLU A 36 8.01 -11.92 33.10
N GLN A 37 6.96 -11.44 33.77
CA GLN A 37 5.83 -10.77 33.13
C GLN A 37 6.28 -9.54 32.33
N GLU A 38 7.17 -8.71 32.88
CA GLU A 38 7.71 -7.55 32.18
C GLU A 38 8.52 -7.96 30.93
N ARG A 39 9.33 -9.01 31.02
CA ARG A 39 10.08 -9.55 29.86
C ARG A 39 9.15 -10.06 28.78
N VAL A 40 8.08 -10.76 29.14
CA VAL A 40 7.07 -11.25 28.19
C VAL A 40 6.34 -10.09 27.53
N GLN A 41 5.89 -9.09 28.30
CA GLN A 41 5.24 -7.90 27.75
C GLN A 41 6.18 -7.13 26.80
N LYS A 42 7.45 -6.99 27.15
CA LYS A 42 8.45 -6.32 26.29
C LYS A 42 8.66 -7.07 24.97
N ARG A 43 8.64 -8.42 25.00
CA ARG A 43 8.70 -9.24 23.78
C ARG A 43 7.45 -9.07 22.93
N GLN A 44 6.26 -9.11 23.53
CA GLN A 44 4.98 -8.91 22.85
C GLN A 44 4.89 -7.54 22.16
N ARG A 45 5.26 -6.46 22.87
CA ARG A 45 5.30 -5.11 22.29
C ARG A 45 6.28 -5.00 21.13
N LYS A 46 7.42 -5.71 21.20
CA LYS A 46 8.40 -5.74 20.11
C LYS A 46 7.84 -6.47 18.89
N THR A 47 7.18 -7.62 19.07
CA THR A 47 6.58 -8.38 17.97
C THR A 47 5.45 -7.61 17.31
N GLU A 48 4.55 -7.01 18.10
CA GLU A 48 3.45 -6.18 17.59
C GLU A 48 3.96 -4.99 16.77
N ARG A 49 5.03 -4.33 17.25
CA ARG A 49 5.65 -3.21 16.52
C ARG A 49 6.25 -3.66 15.18
N LEU A 50 6.85 -4.85 15.13
CA LEU A 50 7.42 -5.41 13.90
C LEU A 50 6.32 -5.82 12.92
N GLU A 51 5.24 -6.42 13.41
CA GLU A 51 4.08 -6.80 12.60
C GLU A 51 3.40 -5.57 11.98
N LYS A 52 3.16 -4.53 12.79
CA LYS A 52 2.62 -3.26 12.29
C LYS A 52 3.53 -2.58 11.26
N LYS A 53 4.85 -2.72 11.40
CA LYS A 53 5.81 -2.23 10.40
C LYS A 53 5.68 -3.02 9.09
N ARG A 54 5.63 -4.36 9.16
CA ARG A 54 5.45 -5.23 7.98
C ARG A 54 4.15 -4.91 7.23
N GLN A 55 3.03 -4.77 7.96
CA GLN A 55 1.74 -4.42 7.36
C GLN A 55 1.80 -3.09 6.58
N ARG A 56 2.46 -2.07 7.13
CA ARG A 56 2.63 -0.78 6.44
C ARG A 56 3.51 -0.88 5.20
N GLU A 57 4.57 -1.68 5.25
CA GLU A 57 5.45 -1.92 4.11
C GLU A 57 4.73 -2.69 2.99
N GLU A 58 3.90 -3.67 3.38
CA GLU A 58 3.07 -4.44 2.45
C GLU A 58 1.99 -3.57 1.80
N GLU A 59 1.25 -2.78 2.57
CA GLU A 59 0.26 -1.83 2.03
C GLU A 59 0.93 -0.80 1.10
N ALA A 60 2.11 -0.29 1.47
CA ALA A 60 2.85 0.62 0.61
C ALA A 60 3.34 -0.05 -0.68
N ALA A 61 3.76 -1.32 -0.62
CA ALA A 61 4.14 -2.10 -1.79
C ALA A 61 2.94 -2.39 -2.70
N GLU A 62 1.78 -2.71 -2.12
CA GLU A 62 0.53 -2.91 -2.85
C GLU A 62 0.08 -1.63 -3.56
N ARG A 63 0.07 -0.48 -2.86
CA ARG A 63 -0.24 0.83 -3.47
C ARG A 63 0.70 1.14 -4.64
N LYS A 64 1.99 0.83 -4.51
CA LYS A 64 2.96 1.00 -5.62
C LYS A 64 2.63 0.07 -6.80
N ARG A 65 2.32 -1.20 -6.54
CA ARG A 65 1.93 -2.16 -7.59
C ARG A 65 0.64 -1.73 -8.29
N ALA A 66 -0.37 -1.29 -7.54
CA ALA A 66 -1.61 -0.77 -8.09
C ALA A 66 -1.37 0.46 -8.97
N ARG A 67 -0.52 1.40 -8.55
CA ARG A 67 -0.14 2.56 -9.36
C ARG A 67 0.58 2.15 -10.65
N VAL A 68 1.55 1.25 -10.58
CA VAL A 68 2.26 0.74 -11.77
C VAL A 68 1.29 0.04 -12.71
N LYS A 69 0.36 -0.75 -12.18
CA LYS A 69 -0.67 -1.41 -12.98
C LYS A 69 -1.58 -0.39 -13.67
N ALA A 70 -2.08 0.61 -12.96
CA ALA A 70 -2.89 1.68 -13.54
C ALA A 70 -2.14 2.44 -14.64
N MET A 71 -0.86 2.79 -14.41
CA MET A 71 -0.02 3.43 -15.44
C MET A 71 0.19 2.52 -16.67
N ALA A 72 0.31 1.21 -16.47
CA ALA A 72 0.44 0.26 -17.57
C ALA A 72 -0.87 0.08 -18.35
N GLU A 73 -2.01 0.08 -17.67
CA GLU A 73 -3.35 0.04 -18.28
C GLU A 73 -3.62 1.33 -19.08
N GLU A 74 -3.29 2.49 -18.51
CA GLU A 74 -3.37 3.79 -19.20
C GLU A 74 -2.46 3.83 -20.44
N ALA A 75 -1.22 3.33 -20.33
CA ALA A 75 -0.30 3.24 -21.46
C ALA A 75 -0.76 2.26 -22.55
N ALA A 76 -1.49 1.21 -22.17
CA ALA A 76 -2.07 0.24 -23.10
C ALA A 76 -3.32 0.79 -23.81
N ALA A 77 -4.08 1.67 -23.14
CA ALA A 77 -5.24 2.36 -23.72
C ALA A 77 -4.87 3.60 -24.55
N ALA A 78 -3.63 4.09 -24.46
CA ALA A 78 -3.18 5.25 -25.20
C ALA A 78 -2.88 4.90 -26.67
N HIS A 79 -3.57 5.59 -27.57
CA HIS A 79 -3.31 5.54 -29.01
C HIS A 79 -2.18 6.51 -29.37
N PHE A 80 -1.51 6.27 -30.50
CA PHE A 80 -0.49 7.18 -31.02
C PHE A 80 -1.02 7.89 -32.26
N CYS A 81 -0.81 9.20 -32.34
CA CYS A 81 -1.12 9.95 -33.54
C CYS A 81 -0.09 9.61 -34.62
N ALA A 82 -0.51 9.00 -35.73
CA ALA A 82 0.39 8.60 -36.80
C ALA A 82 1.03 9.81 -37.55
N ASN A 83 0.56 11.03 -37.29
CA ASN A 83 1.11 12.26 -37.88
C ASN A 83 2.20 12.91 -36.99
N CYS A 84 1.89 13.22 -35.72
CA CYS A 84 2.84 13.88 -34.81
C CYS A 84 3.63 12.92 -33.90
N GLY A 85 3.20 11.65 -33.81
CA GLY A 85 3.83 10.62 -32.98
C GLY A 85 3.52 10.73 -31.48
N GLU A 86 2.71 11.69 -31.06
CA GLU A 86 2.31 11.85 -29.66
C GLU A 86 1.28 10.80 -29.24
N ARG A 87 1.32 10.43 -27.95
CA ARG A 87 0.37 9.49 -27.34
C ARG A 87 -0.68 10.25 -26.54
N GLY A 88 -1.91 9.77 -26.61
CA GLY A 88 -2.99 10.23 -25.75
C GLY A 88 -4.12 9.20 -25.71
N LEU A 89 -5.03 9.42 -24.76
CA LEU A 89 -6.26 8.65 -24.68
C LEU A 89 -7.29 9.29 -25.62
N VAL A 90 -8.10 8.46 -26.26
CA VAL A 90 -9.16 8.88 -27.19
C VAL A 90 -10.25 9.67 -26.46
N ASP A 91 -10.49 9.34 -25.19
CA ASP A 91 -11.51 9.96 -24.31
C ASP A 91 -10.88 10.87 -23.23
N ASP A 92 -9.77 11.55 -23.52
CA ASP A 92 -9.18 12.51 -22.58
C ASP A 92 -10.02 13.80 -22.51
N GLU A 93 -11.07 13.79 -21.67
CA GLU A 93 -11.96 14.95 -21.44
C GLU A 93 -11.19 16.20 -20.99
N GLU A 94 -10.00 16.05 -20.38
CA GLU A 94 -9.20 17.18 -19.88
C GLU A 94 -8.41 17.88 -21.00
N ARG A 95 -8.10 17.18 -22.09
CA ARG A 95 -7.33 17.74 -23.22
C ARG A 95 -8.19 18.21 -24.39
N SER A 96 -9.48 17.88 -24.47
CA SER A 96 -10.35 18.28 -25.59
C SER A 96 -9.75 17.96 -26.98
N VAL A 97 -8.92 16.92 -27.07
CA VAL A 97 -8.31 16.49 -28.33
C VAL A 97 -9.20 15.43 -28.93
N GLU A 98 -9.86 15.77 -30.03
CA GLU A 98 -10.62 14.80 -30.81
C GLU A 98 -9.68 13.82 -31.52
N TRP A 99 -10.04 12.54 -31.51
CA TRP A 99 -9.27 11.48 -32.15
C TRP A 99 -10.10 10.81 -33.26
N TYR A 100 -9.44 10.50 -34.37
CA TYR A 100 -10.05 9.88 -35.54
C TYR A 100 -9.26 8.63 -35.96
N GLU A 101 -9.97 7.52 -36.12
CA GLU A 101 -9.43 6.25 -36.60
C GLU A 101 -9.62 6.10 -38.11
N CYS A 102 -8.58 5.68 -38.82
CA CYS A 102 -8.63 5.39 -40.26
C CYS A 102 -9.20 3.99 -40.52
N ASP A 103 -10.31 3.91 -41.27
CA ASP A 103 -10.98 2.66 -41.64
C ASP A 103 -10.10 1.72 -42.49
N GLY A 104 -9.07 2.26 -43.16
CA GLY A 104 -8.18 1.49 -44.03
C GLY A 104 -6.92 0.95 -43.37
N CYS A 105 -6.50 1.46 -42.20
CA CYS A 105 -5.25 1.02 -41.56
C CYS A 105 -5.20 1.10 -40.03
N GLU A 106 -6.35 1.21 -39.35
CA GLU A 106 -6.48 1.23 -37.87
C GLU A 106 -5.55 2.28 -37.20
N CYS A 107 -5.11 3.28 -37.97
CA CYS A 107 -4.21 4.32 -37.49
C CYS A 107 -5.03 5.47 -36.93
N TRP A 108 -4.57 6.01 -35.80
CA TRP A 108 -5.24 7.06 -35.06
C TRP A 108 -4.57 8.41 -35.30
N TYR A 109 -5.37 9.48 -35.32
CA TYR A 109 -4.93 10.84 -35.61
C TYR A 109 -5.66 11.86 -34.74
N HIS A 110 -4.97 12.91 -34.28
CA HIS A 110 -5.64 14.05 -33.66
C HIS A 110 -6.42 14.85 -34.72
N GLY A 111 -7.60 15.34 -34.38
CA GLY A 111 -8.40 16.22 -35.23
C GLY A 111 -7.63 17.46 -35.69
N GLU A 112 -6.89 18.10 -34.78
CA GLU A 112 -6.01 19.23 -35.12
C GLU A 112 -4.85 18.86 -36.05
N CYS A 113 -4.29 17.66 -35.90
CA CYS A 113 -3.24 17.18 -36.78
C CYS A 113 -3.75 16.91 -38.20
N LEU A 114 -5.05 16.62 -38.36
CA LEU A 114 -5.69 16.47 -39.67
C LEU A 114 -5.96 17.83 -40.32
N THR A 115 -6.34 18.86 -39.55
CA THR A 115 -6.62 20.19 -40.10
C THR A 115 -5.34 20.96 -40.46
N GLN A 116 -4.28 20.86 -39.65
CA GLN A 116 -3.05 21.64 -39.85
C GLN A 116 -2.30 21.28 -41.16
N TYR A 117 -2.43 20.04 -41.64
CA TYR A 117 -1.75 19.56 -42.86
C TYR A 117 -2.65 19.50 -44.10
N GLY A 118 -3.80 20.19 -44.06
CA GLY A 118 -4.74 20.25 -45.18
C GLY A 118 -5.25 18.88 -45.60
N LEU A 119 -5.35 17.94 -44.65
CA LEU A 119 -5.87 16.59 -44.90
C LEU A 119 -7.41 16.61 -44.96
N ILE A 120 -8.06 17.57 -44.29
CA ILE A 120 -9.51 17.71 -44.22
C ILE A 120 -9.84 19.20 -44.22
N MET A 121 -10.63 19.68 -45.19
CA MET A 121 -10.94 21.12 -45.31
C MET A 121 -11.90 21.65 -44.23
N ALA A 122 -12.61 20.78 -43.52
CA ALA A 122 -13.36 21.13 -42.33
C ALA A 122 -13.66 19.86 -41.52
N VAL A 123 -13.38 19.87 -40.21
CA VAL A 123 -13.72 18.77 -39.28
C VAL A 123 -15.20 18.41 -39.36
N THR A 124 -16.05 19.39 -39.71
CA THR A 124 -17.49 19.22 -39.93
C THR A 124 -17.86 18.33 -41.12
N SER A 125 -16.91 17.96 -41.99
CA SER A 125 -17.14 17.04 -43.11
C SER A 125 -16.93 15.57 -42.76
N LEU A 126 -16.45 15.26 -41.54
CA LEU A 126 -16.33 13.89 -41.02
C LEU A 126 -17.58 13.42 -40.28
N CYS A 127 -18.53 14.33 -40.07
CA CYS A 127 -19.70 14.05 -39.26
C CYS A 127 -20.82 13.48 -40.15
N TYR A 128 -21.20 12.24 -39.85
CA TYR A 128 -22.36 11.48 -40.36
C TYR A 128 -22.11 10.51 -41.53
N GLY A 129 -21.38 9.42 -41.24
CA GLY A 129 -21.66 8.13 -41.89
C GLY A 129 -20.83 7.74 -43.12
N ASP A 130 -19.79 8.50 -43.45
CA ASP A 130 -18.87 8.16 -44.54
C ASP A 130 -17.53 7.64 -43.97
N GLU A 131 -17.05 6.50 -44.48
CA GLU A 131 -15.77 5.88 -44.11
C GLU A 131 -14.61 6.87 -44.30
N TRP A 132 -13.85 7.16 -43.25
CA TRP A 132 -12.68 8.04 -43.32
C TRP A 132 -11.40 7.22 -43.51
N THR A 133 -10.65 7.56 -44.56
CA THR A 133 -9.36 6.93 -44.85
C THR A 133 -8.24 7.98 -44.91
N CYS A 134 -7.10 7.67 -44.29
CA CYS A 134 -5.95 8.58 -44.26
C CYS A 134 -5.23 8.62 -45.63
N LYS A 135 -4.41 9.65 -45.88
CA LYS A 135 -3.59 9.80 -47.11
C LYS A 135 -2.74 8.57 -47.46
N ARG A 136 -2.40 7.74 -46.47
CA ARG A 136 -1.64 6.50 -46.70
C ARG A 136 -2.49 5.41 -47.34
N CYS A 137 -3.76 5.33 -46.95
CA CYS A 137 -4.72 4.36 -47.49
C CYS A 137 -5.39 4.87 -48.77
N ASN A 138 -5.58 6.18 -48.87
CA ASN A 138 -6.23 6.82 -50.00
C ASN A 138 -5.47 8.10 -50.41
N PRO A 139 -4.45 8.01 -51.30
CA PRO A 139 -3.51 9.10 -51.58
C PRO A 139 -4.03 10.19 -52.56
N TRP A 140 -5.34 10.38 -52.67
CA TRP A 140 -5.95 11.31 -53.64
C TRP A 140 -6.03 12.74 -53.13
#